data_AF-A0A2V9Y608-F1
#
_entry.id   AF-A0A2V9Y608-F1
#
_cell.length_a   1.000
_cell.length_b   1.000
_cell.length_c   1.000
_cell.angle_alpha   90.00
_cell.angle_beta   90.00
_cell.angle_gamma   90.00
#
_symmetry.space_group_name_H-M   'P 1'
#
loop_
_entity.id
_entity.type
_entity.pdbx_description
1 polymer ?
#
loop_
_entity_poly.entity_id
_entity_poly.type
_entity_poly.pdbx_seq_one_letter_code
_entity_poly.pdbx_strand_id
1 'polypeptide(L)'
;MNGGATTDSFTSASGTPPWTTTTTGGDIGSNGNVSLGGSNTQVGGAIGVPNATQGTCPAGLTTSGGAGMVSNPANVLTAAGPFVFAIPPDPNPPPLTTTVIVNDKKQPTALVPGTYGNISVTAGATLVLAPGVYNLNSISVSGSGSQITVNPPGAVVLNFPQSSPTPINLQSDGAIVNTSGIPNNFQFNYGGTGTITISGGNNTYAIVNAPNATVNLKGNNTDFYGSVVAATISVNAMRFHYDLNSKIAPPSTGSYSEISFRDVVY
;
A
#
# COMPACT_ATOMS: atom_id res chain seq x y z
N MET A 1 7.58 12.99 0.64
CA MET A 1 7.44 12.68 -0.80
C MET A 1 8.50 13.45 -1.58
N ASN A 2 9.14 12.82 -2.56
CA ASN A 2 10.17 13.44 -3.41
C ASN A 2 10.18 12.86 -4.84
N GLY A 3 11.02 13.43 -5.72
CA GLY A 3 11.34 12.84 -7.02
C GLY A 3 10.18 12.90 -8.02
N GLY A 4 9.29 13.89 -7.89
CA GLY A 4 8.12 14.01 -8.76
C GLY A 4 6.96 13.10 -8.36
N ALA A 5 6.96 12.57 -7.13
CA ALA A 5 5.83 11.80 -6.62
C ALA A 5 4.55 12.64 -6.54
N THR A 6 3.43 12.08 -6.97
CA THR A 6 2.11 12.75 -6.94
C THR A 6 1.08 11.94 -6.19
N THR A 7 0.07 12.61 -5.64
CA THR A 7 -1.17 11.94 -5.19
C THR A 7 -2.38 12.44 -5.97
N ASP A 8 -3.34 11.57 -6.21
CA ASP A 8 -4.66 11.89 -6.74
C ASP A 8 -5.67 10.82 -6.24
N SER A 9 -6.91 10.84 -6.71
CA SER A 9 -7.86 9.77 -6.39
C SER A 9 -8.54 9.17 -7.62
N PHE A 10 -9.09 7.98 -7.45
CA PHE A 10 -10.00 7.30 -8.37
C PHE A 10 -11.04 6.51 -7.58
N THR A 11 -11.96 5.83 -8.26
CA THR A 11 -12.88 4.88 -7.60
C THR A 11 -12.89 3.55 -8.34
N SER A 12 -12.68 2.45 -7.61
CA SER A 12 -12.83 1.10 -8.15
C SER A 12 -14.29 0.63 -8.20
N ALA A 13 -15.24 1.44 -7.76
CA ALA A 13 -16.65 1.04 -7.64
C ALA A 13 -17.29 0.67 -9.00
N SER A 14 -16.74 1.15 -10.11
CA SER A 14 -17.19 0.87 -11.46
C SER A 14 -16.72 -0.47 -12.05
N GLY A 15 -16.03 -1.33 -11.29
CA GLY A 15 -15.70 -2.71 -11.70
C GLY A 15 -14.24 -2.96 -12.06
N THR A 16 -13.88 -2.95 -13.34
CA THR A 16 -12.49 -3.18 -13.82
C THR A 16 -11.91 -1.94 -14.51
N PRO A 17 -10.58 -1.74 -14.51
CA PRO A 17 -9.91 -0.65 -15.22
C PRO A 17 -10.29 -0.57 -16.72
N PRO A 18 -10.11 0.60 -17.39
CA PRO A 18 -9.39 1.78 -16.92
C PRO A 18 -10.20 2.68 -15.98
N TRP A 19 -9.49 3.30 -15.03
CA TRP A 19 -10.06 4.23 -14.06
C TRP A 19 -9.81 5.68 -14.45
N THR A 20 -10.80 6.54 -14.24
CA THR A 20 -10.62 7.99 -14.33
C THR A 20 -10.10 8.52 -13.00
N THR A 21 -8.97 9.23 -13.03
CA THR A 21 -8.43 9.90 -11.84
C THR A 21 -8.98 11.32 -11.72
N THR A 22 -9.00 11.84 -10.50
CA THR A 22 -9.33 13.23 -10.19
C THR A 22 -8.21 13.83 -9.37
N THR A 23 -7.85 15.10 -9.62
CA THR A 23 -6.75 15.80 -8.94
C THR A 23 -7.07 16.24 -7.50
N THR A 24 -8.07 15.61 -6.89
CA THR A 24 -8.60 15.86 -5.55
C THR A 24 -8.86 14.52 -4.86
N GLY A 25 -8.92 14.49 -3.52
CA GLY A 25 -9.23 13.28 -2.75
C GLY A 25 -8.06 12.30 -2.59
N GLY A 26 -6.89 12.60 -3.17
CA GLY A 26 -5.62 11.92 -2.92
C GLY A 26 -4.99 12.44 -1.63
N ASP A 27 -5.75 12.42 -0.54
CA ASP A 27 -5.40 13.07 0.71
C ASP A 27 -4.20 12.37 1.37
N ILE A 28 -3.36 13.14 2.05
CA ILE A 28 -2.27 12.62 2.87
C ILE A 28 -2.40 13.16 4.29
N GLY A 29 -2.04 12.33 5.27
CA GLY A 29 -2.13 12.68 6.68
C GLY A 29 -0.92 12.19 7.48
N SER A 30 -0.56 12.93 8.53
CA SER A 30 0.50 12.53 9.46
C SER A 30 0.16 13.00 10.88
N ASN A 31 0.53 12.21 11.88
CA ASN A 31 0.56 12.64 13.29
C ASN A 31 1.78 13.49 13.64
N GLY A 32 2.71 13.61 12.71
CA GLY A 32 3.88 14.47 12.81
C GLY A 32 3.92 15.43 11.63
N ASN A 33 5.04 15.44 10.93
CA ASN A 33 5.26 16.34 9.80
C ASN A 33 5.00 15.65 8.47
N VAL A 34 4.63 16.44 7.47
CA VAL A 34 4.65 16.09 6.06
C VAL A 34 5.78 16.88 5.40
N SER A 35 6.66 16.19 4.67
CA SER A 35 7.72 16.83 3.88
C SER A 35 7.54 16.51 2.40
N LEU A 36 7.52 17.55 1.58
CA LEU A 36 7.43 17.49 0.13
C LEU A 36 8.66 18.17 -0.50
N GLY A 37 9.26 17.55 -1.50
CA GLY A 37 10.41 18.14 -2.21
C GLY A 37 10.49 17.78 -3.68
N GLY A 38 11.07 18.68 -4.46
CA GLY A 38 11.23 18.56 -5.92
C GLY A 38 10.10 19.22 -6.71
N SER A 39 10.42 19.67 -7.92
CA SER A 39 9.57 20.58 -8.72
C SER A 39 8.23 20.00 -9.14
N ASN A 40 8.14 18.68 -9.24
CA ASN A 40 6.95 17.98 -9.76
C ASN A 40 6.22 17.20 -8.66
N THR A 41 6.61 17.35 -7.39
CA THR A 41 5.93 16.65 -6.29
C THR A 41 4.67 17.41 -5.89
N GLN A 42 3.51 16.80 -6.15
CA GLN A 42 2.21 17.45 -6.00
C GLN A 42 1.23 16.57 -5.23
N VAL A 43 0.46 17.17 -4.32
CA VAL A 43 -0.62 16.50 -3.58
C VAL A 43 -1.96 16.93 -4.17
N GLY A 44 -2.66 16.00 -4.81
CA GLY A 44 -4.01 16.18 -5.35
C GLY A 44 -5.08 15.83 -4.32
N GLY A 45 -5.01 16.48 -3.15
CA GLY A 45 -5.89 16.24 -2.01
C GLY A 45 -5.55 17.17 -0.84
N ALA A 46 -6.28 17.01 0.25
CA ALA A 46 -5.99 17.69 1.52
C ALA A 46 -4.73 17.13 2.18
N ILE A 47 -4.06 17.98 2.95
CA ILE A 47 -2.93 17.60 3.81
C ILE A 47 -3.35 17.78 5.26
N GLY A 48 -3.51 16.67 5.99
CA GLY A 48 -3.85 16.67 7.41
C GLY A 48 -2.61 16.54 8.30
N VAL A 49 -2.32 17.55 9.11
CA VAL A 49 -1.18 17.59 10.04
C VAL A 49 -1.59 18.21 11.37
N PRO A 50 -0.89 17.97 12.50
CA PRO A 50 -1.30 18.51 13.79
C PRO A 50 -1.28 20.04 13.84
N ASN A 51 -0.37 20.65 13.09
CA ASN A 51 -0.24 22.09 12.94
C ASN A 51 -0.28 22.48 11.46
N ALA A 52 -1.39 23.06 11.02
CA ALA A 52 -1.68 23.45 9.63
C ALA A 52 -0.87 24.69 9.18
N THR A 53 0.43 24.69 9.46
CA THR A 53 1.36 25.75 9.07
C THR A 53 2.45 25.19 8.16
N GLN A 54 2.91 26.04 7.23
CA GLN A 54 4.04 25.73 6.37
C GLN A 54 5.33 26.30 6.96
N GLY A 55 6.41 25.51 6.97
CA GLY A 55 7.72 25.94 7.45
C GLY A 55 8.63 24.77 7.84
N THR A 56 9.74 25.08 8.50
CA THR A 56 10.58 24.08 9.16
C THR A 56 9.90 23.59 10.44
N CYS A 57 10.12 22.33 10.80
CA CYS A 57 9.67 21.73 12.06
C CYS A 57 9.88 22.74 13.23
N PRO A 58 8.84 23.07 14.02
CA PRO A 58 7.62 22.30 14.30
C PRO A 58 6.40 22.58 13.38
N ALA A 59 6.57 23.24 12.23
CA ALA A 59 5.50 23.37 11.25
C ALA A 59 5.08 21.99 10.69
N GLY A 60 3.78 21.74 10.57
CA GLY A 60 3.26 20.42 10.15
C GLY A 60 3.52 20.10 8.68
N LEU A 61 3.74 21.09 7.81
CA LEU A 61 4.10 20.90 6.41
C LEU A 61 5.41 21.62 6.05
N THR A 62 6.37 20.90 5.47
CA THR A 62 7.58 21.48 4.87
C THR A 62 7.60 21.21 3.37
N THR A 63 7.73 22.26 2.55
CA THR A 63 7.85 22.15 1.09
C THR A 63 9.21 22.67 0.61
N SER A 64 9.71 22.12 -0.48
CA SER A 64 10.96 22.57 -1.11
C SER A 64 10.96 22.34 -2.61
N GLY A 65 11.74 23.14 -3.35
CA GLY A 65 12.00 22.92 -4.77
C GLY A 65 10.77 23.01 -5.68
N GLY A 66 9.69 23.68 -5.28
CA GLY A 66 8.45 23.82 -6.05
C GLY A 66 7.34 22.80 -5.69
N ALA A 67 7.58 21.91 -4.73
CA ALA A 67 6.60 20.95 -4.27
C ALA A 67 5.42 21.62 -3.53
N GLY A 68 4.23 21.02 -3.61
CA GLY A 68 3.05 21.56 -2.93
C GLY A 68 1.76 20.79 -3.21
N MET A 69 0.62 21.42 -2.96
CA MET A 69 -0.70 20.89 -3.36
C MET A 69 -1.01 21.30 -4.80
N VAL A 70 -1.78 20.49 -5.53
CA VAL A 70 -2.36 20.88 -6.82
C VAL A 70 -3.31 22.06 -6.60
N SER A 71 -3.22 23.09 -7.43
CA SER A 71 -4.09 24.28 -7.35
C SER A 71 -5.55 23.92 -7.60
N ASN A 72 -6.29 23.69 -6.52
CA ASN A 72 -7.73 23.41 -6.52
C ASN A 72 -8.33 23.85 -5.17
N PRO A 73 -9.48 24.55 -5.12
CA PRO A 73 -10.10 24.97 -3.86
C PRO A 73 -10.43 23.84 -2.88
N ALA A 74 -10.59 22.60 -3.36
CA ALA A 74 -10.81 21.43 -2.51
C ALA A 74 -9.54 20.92 -1.81
N ASN A 75 -8.35 21.29 -2.32
CA ASN A 75 -7.07 20.86 -1.76
C ASN A 75 -6.63 21.86 -0.69
N VAL A 76 -6.74 21.46 0.57
CA VAL A 76 -6.54 22.33 1.73
C VAL A 76 -5.52 21.75 2.70
N LEU A 77 -4.72 22.61 3.31
CA LEU A 77 -3.92 22.26 4.48
C LEU A 77 -4.80 22.41 5.73
N THR A 78 -4.99 21.32 6.47
CA THR A 78 -5.90 21.29 7.61
C THR A 78 -5.21 20.76 8.86
N ALA A 79 -5.68 21.26 10.01
CA ALA A 79 -5.27 20.74 11.30
C ALA A 79 -6.04 19.44 11.54
N ALA A 80 -5.32 18.32 11.65
CA ALA A 80 -5.91 16.99 11.81
C ALA A 80 -5.03 16.09 12.69
N GLY A 81 -5.64 15.04 13.24
CA GLY A 81 -4.99 14.07 14.11
C GLY A 81 -5.24 14.30 15.62
N PRO A 82 -4.74 13.40 16.49
CA PRO A 82 -3.95 12.24 16.13
C PRO A 82 -4.81 11.14 15.46
N PHE A 83 -4.35 10.68 14.31
CA PHE A 83 -4.84 9.49 13.62
C PHE A 83 -4.40 8.25 14.41
N VAL A 84 -5.35 7.43 14.83
CA VAL A 84 -5.08 6.16 15.52
C VAL A 84 -5.62 5.03 14.67
N PHE A 85 -4.79 4.03 14.42
CA PHE A 85 -5.13 2.86 13.62
C PHE A 85 -4.95 1.61 14.47
N ALA A 86 -5.85 0.64 14.31
CA ALA A 86 -5.73 -0.65 14.98
C ALA A 86 -4.49 -1.38 14.46
N ILE A 87 -3.68 -1.90 15.37
CA ILE A 87 -2.49 -2.69 15.03
C ILE A 87 -2.96 -4.08 14.57
N PRO A 88 -2.59 -4.54 13.36
CA PRO A 88 -2.87 -5.90 12.93
C PRO A 88 -2.33 -6.94 13.94
N PRO A 89 -3.15 -7.92 14.35
CA PRO A 89 -2.70 -8.99 15.24
C PRO A 89 -1.67 -9.88 14.54
N ASP A 90 -0.89 -10.62 15.31
CA ASP A 90 -0.04 -11.67 14.77
C ASP A 90 -0.89 -12.75 14.05
N PRO A 91 -0.39 -13.31 12.94
CA PRO A 91 -1.09 -14.38 12.22
C PRO A 91 -1.27 -15.62 13.08
N ASN A 92 -2.48 -16.20 13.02
CA ASN A 92 -2.81 -17.49 13.60
C ASN A 92 -3.40 -18.41 12.52
N PRO A 93 -2.82 -19.60 12.27
CA PRO A 93 -1.61 -20.15 12.89
C PRO A 93 -0.34 -19.38 12.49
N PRO A 94 0.75 -19.47 13.29
CA PRO A 94 2.00 -18.81 12.99
C PRO A 94 2.63 -19.37 11.69
N PRO A 95 3.34 -18.54 10.90
CA PRO A 95 4.06 -18.95 9.69
C PRO A 95 4.96 -20.17 9.89
N LEU A 96 5.14 -20.95 8.83
CA LEU A 96 6.09 -22.07 8.80
C LEU A 96 7.54 -21.55 8.77
N THR A 97 8.52 -22.41 9.03
CA THR A 97 9.95 -22.04 8.91
C THR A 97 10.51 -22.33 7.51
N THR A 98 9.83 -23.17 6.72
CA THR A 98 10.29 -23.57 5.39
C THR A 98 10.12 -22.44 4.38
N THR A 99 11.20 -22.11 3.67
CA THR A 99 11.19 -21.15 2.57
C THR A 99 10.64 -21.79 1.30
N VAL A 100 9.73 -21.09 0.64
CA VAL A 100 9.25 -21.38 -0.72
C VAL A 100 10.05 -20.55 -1.71
N ILE A 101 10.70 -21.22 -2.67
CA ILE A 101 11.46 -20.57 -3.74
C ILE A 101 10.71 -20.77 -5.05
N VAL A 102 10.36 -19.68 -5.72
CA VAL A 102 9.68 -19.65 -7.01
C VAL A 102 10.66 -19.07 -8.03
N ASN A 103 11.31 -19.93 -8.81
CA ASN A 103 12.42 -19.55 -9.70
C ASN A 103 12.35 -20.17 -11.12
N ASP A 104 11.26 -20.89 -11.45
CA ASP A 104 11.03 -21.41 -12.80
C ASP A 104 10.16 -20.44 -13.62
N LYS A 105 10.76 -19.81 -14.62
CA LYS A 105 10.07 -18.91 -15.55
C LYS A 105 9.05 -19.63 -16.44
N LYS A 106 9.20 -20.93 -16.68
CA LYS A 106 8.33 -21.70 -17.58
C LYS A 106 7.09 -22.26 -16.89
N GLN A 107 7.14 -22.40 -15.56
CA GLN A 107 6.07 -23.00 -14.78
C GLN A 107 5.68 -22.11 -13.61
N PRO A 108 4.53 -21.42 -13.68
CA PRO A 108 4.01 -20.66 -12.55
C PRO A 108 3.83 -21.57 -11.33
N THR A 109 4.23 -21.09 -10.17
CA THR A 109 3.98 -21.80 -8.90
C THR A 109 2.68 -21.30 -8.32
N ALA A 110 1.68 -22.19 -8.22
CA ALA A 110 0.40 -21.88 -7.60
C ALA A 110 0.41 -22.21 -6.11
N LEU A 111 0.03 -21.26 -5.28
CA LEU A 111 -0.25 -21.47 -3.86
C LEU A 111 -1.73 -21.27 -3.58
N VAL A 112 -2.23 -22.06 -2.65
CA VAL A 112 -3.58 -21.95 -2.09
C VAL A 112 -3.51 -21.25 -0.73
N PRO A 113 -4.62 -20.69 -0.23
CA PRO A 113 -4.65 -20.09 1.10
C PRO A 113 -4.10 -21.01 2.17
N GLY A 114 -3.30 -20.48 3.07
CA GLY A 114 -2.59 -21.28 4.05
C GLY A 114 -1.41 -20.56 4.68
N THR A 115 -0.56 -21.36 5.33
CA THR A 115 0.56 -20.87 6.12
C THR A 115 1.87 -21.28 5.46
N TYR A 116 2.75 -20.33 5.22
CA TYR A 116 4.04 -20.55 4.58
C TYR A 116 5.13 -19.82 5.36
N GLY A 117 6.39 -20.19 5.13
CA GLY A 117 7.52 -19.43 5.68
C GLY A 117 7.82 -18.21 4.84
N ASN A 118 9.08 -18.07 4.44
CA ASN A 118 9.47 -17.02 3.52
C ASN A 118 9.07 -17.41 2.10
N ILE A 119 8.59 -16.47 1.30
CA ILE A 119 8.36 -16.67 -0.14
C ILE A 119 9.35 -15.81 -0.91
N SER A 120 10.10 -16.43 -1.81
CA SER A 120 11.05 -15.75 -2.69
C SER A 120 10.73 -16.02 -4.15
N VAL A 121 10.30 -15.00 -4.88
CA VAL A 121 10.02 -15.05 -6.32
C VAL A 121 11.18 -14.41 -7.08
N THR A 122 11.87 -15.19 -7.91
CA THR A 122 13.09 -14.78 -8.61
C THR A 122 13.14 -15.28 -10.06
N ALA A 123 14.19 -14.88 -10.80
CA ALA A 123 14.49 -15.40 -12.13
C ALA A 123 13.38 -15.25 -13.19
N GLY A 124 12.50 -14.25 -13.04
CA GLY A 124 11.39 -14.03 -13.97
C GLY A 124 10.22 -14.99 -13.76
N ALA A 125 10.16 -15.67 -12.62
CA ALA A 125 9.11 -16.63 -12.31
C ALA A 125 7.82 -15.95 -11.84
N THR A 126 6.72 -16.67 -11.95
CA THR A 126 5.39 -16.20 -11.53
C THR A 126 4.89 -17.01 -10.34
N LEU A 127 4.57 -16.32 -9.25
CA LEU A 127 3.78 -16.86 -8.15
C LEU A 127 2.31 -16.56 -8.40
N VAL A 128 1.47 -17.59 -8.40
CA VAL A 128 0.02 -17.47 -8.54
C VAL A 128 -0.63 -17.75 -7.19
N LEU A 129 -1.41 -16.81 -6.68
CA LEU A 129 -2.17 -16.95 -5.45
C LEU A 129 -3.65 -17.17 -5.79
N ALA A 130 -4.24 -18.24 -5.24
CA ALA A 130 -5.69 -18.36 -5.21
C ALA A 130 -6.29 -17.40 -4.15
N PRO A 131 -7.53 -16.92 -4.33
CA PRO A 131 -8.19 -16.06 -3.34
C PRO A 131 -8.25 -16.69 -1.94
N GLY A 132 -7.94 -15.89 -0.91
CA GLY A 132 -8.04 -16.27 0.50
C GLY A 132 -6.93 -15.67 1.36
N VAL A 133 -6.72 -16.24 2.54
CA VAL A 133 -5.82 -15.72 3.57
C VAL A 133 -4.51 -16.49 3.59
N TYR A 134 -3.40 -15.77 3.66
CA TYR A 134 -2.05 -16.30 3.71
C TYR A 134 -1.31 -15.75 4.93
N ASN A 135 -0.75 -16.64 5.74
CA ASN A 135 0.11 -16.27 6.86
C ASN A 135 1.56 -16.58 6.47
N LEU A 136 2.39 -15.55 6.36
CA LEU A 136 3.75 -15.64 5.79
C LEU A 136 4.77 -14.99 6.73
N ASN A 137 6.01 -15.47 6.76
CA ASN A 137 7.09 -14.74 7.45
C ASN A 137 7.50 -13.49 6.67
N SER A 138 7.66 -13.65 5.36
CA SER A 138 8.01 -12.59 4.44
C SER A 138 7.68 -12.98 3.00
N ILE A 139 7.56 -11.99 2.13
CA ILE A 139 7.49 -12.17 0.69
C ILE A 139 8.46 -11.21 0.00
N SER A 140 9.29 -11.77 -0.88
CA SER A 140 10.22 -11.00 -1.70
C SER A 140 10.07 -11.32 -3.17
N VAL A 141 10.06 -10.29 -4.00
CA VAL A 141 10.04 -10.40 -5.47
C VAL A 141 11.23 -9.64 -6.01
N SER A 142 12.10 -10.33 -6.74
CA SER A 142 13.32 -9.74 -7.32
C SER A 142 13.66 -10.37 -8.67
N GLY A 143 14.46 -9.68 -9.47
CA GLY A 143 14.80 -10.11 -10.82
C GLY A 143 13.74 -9.75 -11.86
N SER A 144 14.22 -9.46 -13.07
CA SER A 144 13.38 -8.97 -14.16
C SER A 144 12.28 -9.96 -14.55
N GLY A 145 11.03 -9.48 -14.54
CA GLY A 145 9.84 -10.26 -14.93
C GLY A 145 9.29 -11.16 -13.82
N SER A 146 9.85 -11.12 -12.61
CA SER A 146 9.30 -11.87 -11.48
C SER A 146 8.00 -11.21 -11.02
N GLN A 147 6.96 -11.99 -10.77
CA GLN A 147 5.64 -11.41 -10.46
C GLN A 147 4.79 -12.26 -9.53
N ILE A 148 3.91 -11.58 -8.81
CA ILE A 148 2.80 -12.20 -8.06
C ILE A 148 1.51 -11.90 -8.81
N THR A 149 0.71 -12.93 -9.11
CA THR A 149 -0.61 -12.81 -9.72
C THR A 149 -1.67 -13.45 -8.83
N VAL A 150 -2.90 -12.98 -8.96
CA VAL A 150 -4.07 -13.60 -8.33
C VAL A 150 -4.89 -14.30 -9.40
N ASN A 151 -5.13 -15.60 -9.22
CA ASN A 151 -5.95 -16.40 -10.14
C ASN A 151 -6.62 -17.59 -9.41
N PRO A 152 -7.95 -17.77 -9.52
CA PRO A 152 -8.92 -16.89 -10.19
C PRO A 152 -8.99 -15.50 -9.54
N PRO A 153 -9.58 -14.49 -10.21
CA PRO A 153 -9.76 -13.17 -9.61
C PRO A 153 -10.52 -13.25 -8.29
N GLY A 154 -10.02 -12.59 -7.24
CA GLY A 154 -10.64 -12.56 -5.93
C GLY A 154 -9.74 -11.92 -4.88
N ALA A 155 -10.22 -11.86 -3.63
CA ALA A 155 -9.49 -11.22 -2.55
C ALA A 155 -8.38 -12.11 -1.99
N VAL A 156 -7.19 -11.55 -1.82
CA VAL A 156 -6.02 -12.14 -1.17
C VAL A 156 -5.59 -11.24 -0.02
N VAL A 157 -5.43 -11.83 1.15
CA VAL A 157 -4.94 -11.16 2.36
C VAL A 157 -3.64 -11.83 2.79
N LEU A 158 -2.57 -11.06 2.87
CA LEU A 158 -1.30 -11.52 3.43
C LEU A 158 -1.11 -10.94 4.82
N ASN A 159 -0.97 -11.81 5.81
CA ASN A 159 -0.66 -11.45 7.19
C ASN A 159 0.78 -11.82 7.52
N PHE A 160 1.48 -10.90 8.17
CA PHE A 160 2.88 -11.07 8.55
C PHE A 160 3.05 -10.96 10.07
N PRO A 161 3.94 -11.76 10.69
CA PRO A 161 4.21 -11.68 12.10
C PRO A 161 4.91 -10.36 12.42
N GLN A 162 4.56 -9.73 13.55
CA GLN A 162 5.09 -8.44 13.99
C GLN A 162 6.62 -8.48 14.16
N SER A 163 7.20 -9.66 14.40
CA SER A 163 8.64 -9.86 14.51
C SER A 163 9.38 -9.84 13.17
N SER A 164 8.69 -9.83 12.01
CA SER A 164 9.33 -9.85 10.70
C SER A 164 10.05 -8.52 10.44
N PRO A 165 11.39 -8.49 10.22
CA PRO A 165 12.11 -7.25 9.98
C PRO A 165 11.84 -6.66 8.57
N THR A 166 11.53 -7.55 7.62
CA THR A 166 11.31 -7.20 6.21
C THR A 166 10.15 -8.05 5.66
N PRO A 167 8.90 -7.80 6.08
CA PRO A 167 7.76 -8.64 5.71
C PRO A 167 7.48 -8.59 4.19
N ILE A 168 7.74 -7.45 3.55
CA ILE A 168 7.49 -7.26 2.11
C ILE A 168 8.68 -6.56 1.50
N ASN A 169 9.26 -7.18 0.48
CA ASN A 169 10.36 -6.62 -0.30
C ASN A 169 10.15 -6.85 -1.80
N LEU A 170 9.53 -5.88 -2.47
CA LEU A 170 9.35 -5.88 -3.91
C LEU A 170 10.39 -4.94 -4.52
N GLN A 171 11.33 -5.51 -5.25
CA GLN A 171 12.42 -4.77 -5.88
C GLN A 171 12.07 -4.35 -7.31
N SER A 172 12.87 -3.48 -7.92
CA SER A 172 12.55 -2.58 -9.04
C SER A 172 12.04 -3.19 -10.36
N ASP A 173 12.04 -4.52 -10.50
CA ASP A 173 11.43 -5.22 -11.64
C ASP A 173 10.40 -6.29 -11.22
N GLY A 174 10.13 -6.39 -9.92
CA GLY A 174 9.15 -7.29 -9.33
C GLY A 174 7.77 -6.66 -9.33
N ALA A 175 6.82 -7.26 -10.03
CA ALA A 175 5.46 -6.71 -10.14
C ALA A 175 4.46 -7.49 -9.26
N ILE A 176 3.56 -6.78 -8.59
CA ILE A 176 2.27 -7.36 -8.20
C ILE A 176 1.32 -7.08 -9.35
N VAL A 177 0.96 -8.13 -10.07
CA VAL A 177 -0.04 -8.07 -11.14
C VAL A 177 -1.36 -8.52 -10.54
N ASN A 178 -2.05 -7.58 -9.89
CA ASN A 178 -3.44 -7.75 -9.51
C ASN A 178 -4.30 -7.52 -10.75
N THR A 179 -4.62 -8.60 -11.46
CA THR A 179 -5.32 -8.58 -12.76
C THR A 179 -6.73 -7.99 -12.68
N SER A 180 -7.36 -7.94 -11.51
CA SER A 180 -8.68 -7.33 -11.36
C SER A 180 -8.61 -5.79 -11.33
N GLY A 181 -7.43 -5.21 -11.05
CA GLY A 181 -7.27 -3.76 -10.90
C GLY A 181 -8.08 -3.15 -9.74
N ILE A 182 -8.48 -3.99 -8.77
CA ILE A 182 -9.25 -3.60 -7.58
C ILE A 182 -8.30 -3.69 -6.38
N PRO A 183 -7.88 -2.57 -5.77
CA PRO A 183 -6.94 -2.59 -4.64
C PRO A 183 -7.41 -3.43 -3.46
N ASN A 184 -8.71 -3.38 -3.12
CA ASN A 184 -9.30 -4.16 -2.02
C ASN A 184 -9.14 -5.69 -2.19
N ASN A 185 -8.85 -6.18 -3.40
CA ASN A 185 -8.60 -7.61 -3.61
C ASN A 185 -7.18 -8.03 -3.21
N PHE A 186 -6.31 -7.11 -2.83
CA PHE A 186 -4.94 -7.44 -2.41
C PHE A 186 -4.55 -6.62 -1.19
N GLN A 187 -4.54 -7.26 -0.02
CA GLN A 187 -4.30 -6.59 1.26
C GLN A 187 -3.07 -7.15 1.96
N PHE A 188 -2.27 -6.25 2.54
CA PHE A 188 -1.17 -6.56 3.44
C PHE A 188 -1.47 -6.09 4.85
N ASN A 189 -1.30 -6.98 5.82
CA ASN A 189 -1.48 -6.69 7.24
C ASN A 189 -0.19 -6.98 7.99
N TYR A 190 0.35 -5.97 8.67
CA TYR A 190 1.58 -6.10 9.44
C TYR A 190 1.58 -5.18 10.66
N GLY A 191 1.58 -5.75 11.87
CA GLY A 191 1.56 -4.96 13.11
C GLY A 191 2.93 -4.54 13.66
N GLY A 192 4.03 -4.97 13.03
CA GLY A 192 5.39 -4.75 13.52
C GLY A 192 6.05 -3.46 13.04
N THR A 193 7.33 -3.30 13.38
CA THR A 193 8.13 -2.07 13.13
C THR A 193 9.13 -2.18 11.98
N GLY A 194 9.14 -3.32 11.30
CA GLY A 194 10.01 -3.62 10.17
C GLY A 194 9.75 -2.72 8.96
N THR A 195 10.54 -2.93 7.92
CA THR A 195 10.50 -2.13 6.69
C THR A 195 9.78 -2.88 5.58
N ILE A 196 8.78 -2.23 5.00
CA ILE A 196 8.10 -2.65 3.77
C ILE A 196 8.69 -1.85 2.61
N THR A 197 9.14 -2.54 1.56
CA THR A 197 9.57 -1.90 0.31
C THR A 197 8.71 -2.37 -0.84
N ILE A 198 8.12 -1.41 -1.56
CA ILE A 198 7.34 -1.63 -2.77
C ILE A 198 7.97 -0.78 -3.86
N SER A 199 8.75 -1.42 -4.72
CA SER A 199 9.33 -0.79 -5.91
C SER A 199 8.42 -1.07 -7.09
N GLY A 200 7.78 -0.03 -7.64
CA GLY A 200 6.92 -0.17 -8.80
C GLY A 200 7.75 -0.46 -10.04
N GLY A 201 7.65 -1.68 -10.56
CA GLY A 201 8.02 -2.00 -11.95
C GLY A 201 6.82 -1.86 -12.91
N ASN A 202 5.60 -2.12 -12.43
CA ASN A 202 4.31 -1.99 -13.12
C ASN A 202 3.25 -1.40 -12.16
N ASN A 203 2.05 -1.09 -12.67
CA ASN A 203 0.91 -0.64 -11.87
C ASN A 203 0.61 -1.62 -10.74
N THR A 204 0.68 -1.13 -9.49
CA THR A 204 0.43 -1.94 -8.28
C THR A 204 -0.95 -1.59 -7.73
N TYR A 205 -1.79 -2.59 -7.42
CA TYR A 205 -3.10 -2.38 -6.79
C TYR A 205 -3.13 -3.13 -5.45
N ALA A 206 -3.04 -2.40 -4.34
CA ALA A 206 -2.98 -3.01 -3.02
C ALA A 206 -3.40 -2.06 -1.89
N ILE A 207 -3.81 -2.65 -0.78
CA ILE A 207 -4.02 -2.00 0.51
C ILE A 207 -2.88 -2.39 1.45
N VAL A 208 -2.18 -1.42 2.03
CA VAL A 208 -1.13 -1.65 3.02
C VAL A 208 -1.59 -1.14 4.37
N ASN A 209 -1.85 -2.06 5.31
CA ASN A 209 -2.15 -1.74 6.70
C ASN A 209 -0.97 -2.12 7.59
N ALA A 210 -0.11 -1.14 7.89
CA ALA A 210 1.13 -1.37 8.64
C ALA A 210 1.46 -0.22 9.62
N PRO A 211 0.57 0.10 10.58
CA PRO A 211 0.58 1.36 11.34
C PRO A 211 1.86 1.64 12.15
N ASN A 212 2.66 0.61 12.45
CA ASN A 212 3.92 0.73 13.20
C ASN A 212 5.16 0.67 12.30
N ALA A 213 5.01 0.37 11.01
CA ALA A 213 6.10 0.07 10.09
C ALA A 213 6.62 1.29 9.34
N THR A 214 7.81 1.15 8.77
CA THR A 214 8.30 2.06 7.71
C THR A 214 7.92 1.50 6.35
N VAL A 215 7.19 2.27 5.54
CA VAL A 215 6.81 1.90 4.17
C VAL A 215 7.58 2.79 3.18
N ASN A 216 8.37 2.13 2.33
CA ASN A 216 9.10 2.76 1.24
C ASN A 216 8.43 2.41 -0.08
N LEU A 217 7.79 3.41 -0.68
CA LEU A 217 7.24 3.36 -2.03
C LEU A 217 8.25 4.00 -2.98
N LYS A 218 8.83 3.21 -3.87
CA LYS A 218 9.82 3.67 -4.84
C LYS A 218 9.34 3.35 -6.25
N GLY A 219 9.54 4.25 -7.19
CA GLY A 219 9.18 4.01 -8.58
C GLY A 219 10.16 4.67 -9.53
N ASN A 220 9.95 4.40 -10.81
CA ASN A 220 10.47 5.22 -11.89
C ASN A 220 9.28 5.68 -12.74
N ASN A 221 8.45 6.55 -12.15
CA ASN A 221 7.21 7.06 -12.75
C ASN A 221 6.09 6.01 -12.88
N THR A 222 6.04 5.08 -11.92
CA THR A 222 5.04 4.00 -11.83
C THR A 222 3.86 4.39 -10.94
N ASP A 223 2.74 3.70 -11.15
CA ASP A 223 1.49 3.99 -10.46
C ASP A 223 1.20 2.97 -9.34
N PHE A 224 0.80 3.46 -8.17
CA PHE A 224 0.27 2.67 -7.06
C PHE A 224 -1.18 3.07 -6.82
N TYR A 225 -2.08 2.11 -6.85
CA TYR A 225 -3.51 2.27 -6.65
C TYR A 225 -3.92 1.61 -5.32
N GLY A 226 -4.55 2.38 -4.44
CA GLY A 226 -5.09 1.87 -3.17
C GLY A 226 -4.82 2.81 -2.01
N SER A 227 -4.47 2.24 -0.86
CA SER A 227 -4.29 3.00 0.38
C SER A 227 -3.15 2.43 1.22
N VAL A 228 -2.48 3.31 1.97
CA VAL A 228 -1.31 2.96 2.79
C VAL A 228 -1.43 3.65 4.14
N VAL A 229 -1.34 2.85 5.20
CA VAL A 229 -1.24 3.31 6.59
C VAL A 229 0.08 2.80 7.15
N ALA A 230 0.92 3.71 7.65
CA ALA A 230 2.20 3.36 8.26
C ALA A 230 2.67 4.40 9.29
N ALA A 231 3.66 4.04 10.11
CA ALA A 231 4.31 4.99 11.02
C ALA A 231 5.14 6.02 10.25
N THR A 232 5.76 5.61 9.14
CA THR A 232 6.48 6.49 8.22
C THR A 232 6.26 6.03 6.80
N ILE A 233 5.84 6.94 5.92
CA ILE A 233 5.67 6.68 4.49
C ILE A 233 6.68 7.55 3.72
N SER A 234 7.57 6.89 3.00
CA SER A 234 8.48 7.54 2.06
C SER A 234 8.06 7.20 0.64
N VAL A 235 7.79 8.22 -0.17
CA VAL A 235 7.42 8.08 -1.58
C VAL A 235 8.45 8.77 -2.44
N ASN A 236 9.02 8.04 -3.41
CA ASN A 236 10.00 8.55 -4.36
C ASN A 236 9.61 8.16 -5.79
N ALA A 237 9.41 9.16 -6.66
CA ALA A 237 9.18 8.98 -8.09
C ALA A 237 8.05 7.97 -8.45
N MET A 238 6.95 8.02 -7.70
CA MET A 238 5.77 7.18 -7.87
C MET A 238 4.51 8.05 -7.85
N ARG A 239 3.51 7.71 -8.67
CA ARG A 239 2.16 8.30 -8.61
C ARG A 239 1.28 7.43 -7.73
N PHE A 240 0.64 8.06 -6.76
CA PHE A 240 -0.26 7.40 -5.84
C PHE A 240 -1.70 7.78 -6.17
N HIS A 241 -2.54 6.78 -6.38
CA HIS A 241 -3.95 6.93 -6.70
C HIS A 241 -4.75 6.36 -5.54
N TYR A 242 -5.35 7.22 -4.72
CA TYR A 242 -6.21 6.79 -3.64
C TYR A 242 -7.52 6.25 -4.19
N ASP A 243 -7.86 5.01 -3.86
CA ASP A 243 -9.16 4.45 -4.22
C ASP A 243 -10.21 4.87 -3.20
N LEU A 244 -11.17 5.70 -3.60
CA LEU A 244 -12.29 6.16 -2.77
C LEU A 244 -13.21 5.02 -2.31
N ASN A 245 -13.13 3.85 -2.97
CA ASN A 245 -13.84 2.63 -2.57
C ASN A 245 -12.98 1.73 -1.65
N SER A 246 -11.76 2.15 -1.28
CA SER A 246 -10.93 1.42 -0.31
C SER A 246 -11.63 1.35 1.04
N LYS A 247 -11.79 0.14 1.56
CA LYS A 247 -12.36 -0.11 2.88
C LYS A 247 -11.24 -0.56 3.81
N ILE A 248 -10.34 0.35 4.19
CA ILE A 248 -9.56 0.10 5.41
C ILE A 248 -10.58 0.17 6.56
N ALA A 249 -11.02 -0.98 7.05
CA ALA A 249 -11.94 -1.03 8.18
C ALA A 249 -11.18 -0.89 9.52
N PRO A 250 -11.81 -0.26 10.55
CA PRO A 250 -13.12 0.39 10.49
C PRO A 250 -12.99 1.93 10.41
N PRO A 251 -13.86 2.60 9.65
CA PRO A 251 -14.20 3.99 9.93
C PRO A 251 -15.09 4.02 11.18
N SER A 252 -14.88 4.98 12.09
CA SER A 252 -15.99 5.78 12.66
C SER A 252 -15.55 6.68 13.81
N THR A 253 -15.84 7.97 13.67
CA THR A 253 -16.55 8.73 14.72
C THR A 253 -17.67 9.61 14.13
N GLY A 254 -18.20 9.27 12.95
CA GLY A 254 -19.27 10.02 12.28
C GLY A 254 -20.54 9.18 12.17
N SER A 255 -21.69 9.78 12.46
CA SER A 255 -23.01 9.14 12.65
C SER A 255 -23.64 8.52 11.38
N TYR A 256 -22.97 7.59 10.70
CA TYR A 256 -23.57 6.73 9.70
C TYR A 256 -23.01 5.30 9.79
N SER A 257 -23.93 4.34 9.68
CA SER A 257 -23.80 2.91 9.97
C SER A 257 -22.82 2.15 9.05
N GLU A 258 -21.93 1.37 9.66
CA GLU A 258 -21.18 0.29 9.05
C GLU A 258 -22.14 -0.87 8.69
N ILE A 259 -22.26 -1.20 7.40
CA ILE A 259 -22.94 -2.41 6.92
C ILE A 259 -21.89 -3.30 6.27
N SER A 260 -21.20 -4.11 7.08
CA SER A 260 -21.08 -5.57 6.89
C SER A 260 -20.05 -6.18 7.83
N PHE A 261 -20.45 -7.17 8.63
CA PHE A 261 -19.59 -8.26 9.08
C PHE A 261 -19.76 -9.44 8.10
N ARG A 262 -18.68 -10.14 7.75
CA ARG A 262 -18.76 -11.51 7.25
C ARG A 262 -18.25 -12.42 8.36
N ASP A 263 -19.17 -13.17 8.94
CA ASP A 263 -18.88 -14.29 9.82
C ASP A 263 -18.20 -15.40 9.00
N VAL A 264 -17.12 -15.98 9.54
CA VAL A 264 -16.54 -17.22 9.02
C VAL A 264 -16.81 -18.26 10.09
N VAL A 265 -17.74 -19.15 9.78
CA VAL A 265 -18.14 -20.28 10.62
C VAL A 265 -16.92 -21.17 10.88
N TYR A 266 -16.69 -21.53 12.15
CA TYR A 266 -15.67 -22.49 12.61
C TYR A 266 -15.86 -23.89 12.00
#